data_AF-A0A7X8UB86-F1
#
_entry.id   AF-A0A7X8UB86-F1
#
_cell.length_a   1.000
_cell.length_b   1.000
_cell.length_c   1.000
_cell.angle_alpha   90.00
_cell.angle_beta   90.00
_cell.angle_gamma   90.00
#
_symmetry.space_group_name_H-M   'P 1'
#
loop_
_entity.id
_entity.type
_entity.pdbx_description
1 polymer ?
#
loop_
_entity_poly.entity_id
_entity_poly.type
_entity_poly.pdbx_seq_one_letter_code
_entity_poly.pdbx_strand_id
1 'polypeptide(L)'
;MAVHISESWDSITRRVDAPLLRRGRGGCVSCGSSTGFSADDDRGVFYCFACGERGDKLSYVMKTLGCDFKAALRFFGLEPGRPPAPDPAVVKKRRAEDGLRAWAKRRGRELREEYYNRSRIELYARRRLENDPEDQLGWGLLGVAYSGTPLDEIERLHDLLIGRPWEQLEAYRALEGVVE
;
A
#
# COMPACT_ATOMS: atom_id res chain seq x y z
N MET A 1 -15.74 3.79 -15.24
CA MET A 1 -14.36 3.30 -15.04
C MET A 1 -13.89 2.76 -16.37
N ALA A 2 -12.90 3.40 -17.00
CA ALA A 2 -12.32 2.87 -18.23
C ALA A 2 -11.43 1.67 -17.87
N VAL A 3 -11.62 0.53 -18.54
CA VAL A 3 -10.77 -0.64 -18.36
C VAL A 3 -9.48 -0.38 -19.12
N HIS A 4 -8.35 -0.26 -18.43
CA HIS A 4 -7.06 -0.05 -19.06
C HIS A 4 -6.52 -1.39 -19.58
N ILE A 5 -6.50 -1.55 -20.91
CA ILE A 5 -5.97 -2.72 -21.59
C ILE A 5 -4.55 -2.39 -22.09
N SER A 6 -3.53 -3.02 -21.49
CA SER A 6 -2.12 -2.79 -21.82
C SER A 6 -1.67 -3.46 -23.12
N GLU A 7 -2.44 -4.42 -23.63
CA GLU A 7 -2.11 -5.15 -24.85
C GLU A 7 -2.18 -4.25 -26.09
N SER A 8 -1.21 -4.37 -27.01
CA SER A 8 -1.13 -3.50 -28.19
C SER A 8 -2.19 -3.81 -29.26
N TRP A 9 -2.53 -2.83 -30.10
CA TRP A 9 -3.44 -3.01 -31.22
C TRP A 9 -2.95 -4.07 -32.22
N ASP A 10 -1.64 -4.17 -32.45
CA ASP A 10 -1.05 -5.21 -33.30
C ASP A 10 -1.25 -6.62 -32.72
N SER A 11 -1.18 -6.77 -31.39
CA SER A 11 -1.47 -8.05 -30.72
C SER A 11 -2.95 -8.40 -30.84
N ILE A 12 -3.82 -7.43 -30.57
CA ILE A 12 -5.27 -7.61 -30.63
C ILE A 12 -5.71 -8.01 -32.04
N THR A 13 -5.29 -7.28 -33.07
CA THR A 13 -5.68 -7.54 -34.47
C THR A 13 -5.25 -8.93 -34.94
N ARG A 14 -4.05 -9.40 -34.55
CA ARG A 14 -3.63 -10.79 -34.83
C ARG A 14 -4.51 -11.83 -34.14
N ARG A 15 -4.85 -11.62 -32.86
CA ARG A 15 -5.62 -12.59 -32.07
C ARG A 15 -7.07 -12.73 -32.54
N VAL A 16 -7.64 -11.68 -33.13
CA VAL A 16 -9.00 -11.70 -33.70
C VAL A 16 -9.02 -11.94 -35.21
N ASP A 17 -7.87 -12.26 -35.82
CA ASP A 17 -7.69 -12.47 -37.26
C ASP A 17 -8.25 -11.31 -38.12
N ALA A 18 -8.01 -10.08 -37.67
CA ALA A 18 -8.40 -8.86 -38.37
C ALA A 18 -7.24 -8.32 -39.25
N PRO A 19 -7.52 -7.42 -40.22
CA PRO A 19 -6.49 -6.78 -41.01
C PRO A 19 -5.41 -6.15 -40.14
N LEU A 20 -4.16 -6.58 -40.36
CA LEU A 20 -3.02 -6.12 -39.58
C LEU A 20 -2.80 -4.62 -39.77
N LEU A 21 -2.42 -3.96 -38.68
CA LEU A 21 -2.08 -2.56 -38.69
C LEU A 21 -0.59 -2.38 -38.97
N ARG A 22 -0.25 -1.31 -39.68
CA ARG A 22 1.12 -0.83 -39.84
C ARG A 22 1.21 0.54 -39.19
N ARG A 23 1.91 0.62 -38.05
CA ARG A 23 2.01 1.85 -37.24
C ARG A 23 0.62 2.41 -36.88
N GLY A 24 -0.26 1.52 -36.42
CA GLY A 24 -1.62 1.89 -36.01
C GLY A 24 -2.59 2.19 -37.16
N ARG A 25 -2.23 2.00 -38.43
CA ARG A 25 -3.14 2.20 -39.57
C ARG A 25 -3.38 0.93 -40.36
N GLY A 26 -4.60 0.76 -40.88
CA GLY A 26 -4.93 -0.41 -41.69
C GLY A 26 -6.38 -0.50 -42.11
N GLY A 27 -6.85 -1.74 -42.23
CA GLY A 27 -8.20 -2.05 -42.67
C GLY A 27 -9.24 -1.93 -41.56
N CYS A 28 -10.43 -1.43 -41.89
CA CYS A 28 -11.56 -1.38 -40.96
C CYS A 28 -12.41 -2.66 -41.07
N VAL A 29 -12.60 -3.34 -39.95
CA VAL A 29 -13.45 -4.54 -39.87
C VAL A 29 -14.92 -4.21 -40.13
N SER A 30 -15.39 -3.02 -39.76
CA SER A 30 -16.81 -2.66 -39.86
C SER A 30 -17.27 -2.32 -41.28
N CYS A 31 -16.41 -1.68 -42.08
CA CYS A 31 -16.78 -1.22 -43.43
C CYS A 31 -15.91 -1.78 -44.56
N GLY A 32 -14.88 -2.57 -44.26
CA GLY A 32 -13.99 -3.17 -45.25
C GLY A 32 -13.03 -2.20 -45.94
N SER A 33 -13.00 -0.91 -45.55
CA SER A 33 -12.01 0.05 -46.04
C SER A 33 -10.59 -0.45 -45.75
N SER A 34 -9.70 -0.42 -46.75
CA SER A 34 -8.32 -0.93 -46.62
C SER A 34 -7.35 0.03 -45.92
N THR A 35 -7.66 1.32 -45.86
CA THR A 35 -6.75 2.37 -45.32
C THR A 35 -7.43 3.35 -44.38
N GLY A 36 -8.75 3.24 -44.18
CA GLY A 36 -9.53 4.19 -43.41
C GLY A 36 -9.40 4.04 -41.89
N PHE A 37 -8.78 2.97 -41.37
CA PHE A 37 -8.71 2.71 -39.93
C PHE A 37 -7.42 3.25 -39.31
N SER A 38 -7.56 3.91 -38.16
CA SER A 38 -6.44 4.39 -37.33
C SER A 38 -6.68 4.03 -35.87
N ALA A 39 -5.63 3.58 -35.20
CA ALA A 39 -5.62 3.19 -33.81
C ALA A 39 -4.39 3.75 -33.10
N ASP A 40 -4.57 4.11 -31.83
CA ASP A 40 -3.57 4.71 -30.97
C ASP A 40 -3.39 3.82 -29.74
N ASP A 41 -2.17 3.33 -29.52
CA ASP A 41 -1.87 2.40 -28.42
C ASP A 41 -1.82 3.11 -27.07
N ASP A 42 -1.28 4.34 -27.02
CA ASP A 42 -1.13 5.13 -25.80
C ASP A 42 -2.50 5.56 -25.27
N ARG A 43 -3.39 5.96 -26.18
CA ARG A 43 -4.76 6.37 -25.85
C ARG A 43 -5.72 5.17 -25.76
N GLY A 44 -5.35 4.03 -26.33
CA GLY A 44 -6.18 2.82 -26.35
C GLY A 44 -7.48 2.94 -27.17
N VAL A 45 -7.52 3.87 -28.14
CA VAL A 45 -8.71 4.18 -28.95
C VAL A 45 -8.47 3.95 -30.44
N PHE A 46 -9.55 3.78 -31.19
CA PHE A 46 -9.54 3.70 -32.65
C PHE A 46 -10.60 4.61 -33.28
N TYR A 47 -10.36 4.96 -34.54
CA TYR A 47 -11.28 5.70 -35.39
C TYR A 47 -11.16 5.24 -36.85
N CYS A 48 -12.29 5.07 -37.53
CA CYS A 48 -12.33 4.85 -38.98
C CYS A 48 -12.79 6.11 -39.70
N PHE A 49 -11.92 6.69 -40.53
CA PHE A 49 -12.21 7.88 -41.35
C PHE A 49 -13.17 7.61 -42.52
N ALA A 50 -13.40 6.34 -42.87
CA ALA A 50 -14.30 5.99 -43.97
C ALA A 50 -15.77 5.88 -43.54
N CYS A 51 -16.05 5.28 -42.37
CA CYS A 51 -17.43 5.10 -41.87
C CYS A 51 -17.74 5.87 -40.58
N GLY A 52 -16.75 6.53 -39.97
CA GLY A 52 -16.91 7.28 -38.73
C GLY A 52 -16.96 6.43 -37.45
N GLU A 53 -16.74 5.11 -37.56
CA GLU A 53 -16.73 4.18 -36.44
C GLU A 53 -15.60 4.52 -35.44
N ARG A 54 -15.88 4.41 -34.14
CA ARG A 54 -14.94 4.79 -33.08
C ARG A 54 -15.16 3.99 -31.81
N GLY A 55 -14.10 3.80 -31.03
CA GLY A 55 -14.21 3.14 -29.74
C GLY A 55 -12.87 2.85 -29.10
N ASP A 56 -12.89 1.98 -28.10
CA ASP A 56 -11.71 1.45 -27.43
C ASP A 56 -11.39 0.02 -27.88
N LYS A 57 -10.29 -0.53 -27.36
CA LYS A 57 -9.84 -1.91 -27.58
C LYS A 57 -10.94 -2.94 -27.29
N LEU A 58 -11.79 -2.69 -26.31
CA LEU A 58 -12.84 -3.62 -25.89
C LEU A 58 -14.04 -3.60 -26.84
N SER A 59 -14.49 -2.40 -27.23
CA SER A 59 -15.53 -2.20 -28.24
C SER A 59 -15.13 -2.78 -29.58
N TYR A 60 -13.85 -2.69 -29.94
CA TYR A 60 -13.30 -3.31 -31.15
C TYR A 60 -13.45 -4.83 -31.12
N VAL A 61 -13.01 -5.51 -30.05
CA VAL A 61 -13.14 -6.97 -29.90
C VAL A 61 -14.60 -7.41 -29.91
N MET A 62 -15.49 -6.68 -29.21
CA MET A 62 -16.93 -6.96 -29.23
C MET A 62 -17.48 -6.95 -30.66
N LYS A 63 -17.10 -5.95 -31.46
CA LYS A 63 -17.56 -5.83 -32.85
C LYS A 63 -16.96 -6.89 -33.76
N THR A 64 -15.65 -7.12 -33.66
CA THR A 64 -14.94 -8.08 -34.54
C THR A 64 -15.39 -9.52 -34.27
N LEU A 65 -15.61 -9.89 -33.00
CA LEU A 65 -16.02 -11.24 -32.63
C LEU A 65 -17.54 -11.41 -32.47
N GLY A 66 -18.33 -10.34 -32.62
CA GLY A 66 -19.78 -10.37 -32.38
C GLY A 66 -20.16 -10.79 -30.96
N CYS A 67 -19.33 -10.45 -29.97
CA CYS A 67 -19.46 -10.94 -28.60
C CYS A 67 -19.93 -9.86 -27.61
N ASP A 68 -20.47 -10.28 -26.47
CA ASP A 68 -20.91 -9.37 -25.42
C ASP A 68 -19.72 -8.82 -24.60
N PHE A 69 -19.98 -7.80 -23.78
CA PHE A 69 -18.95 -7.16 -22.95
C PHE A 69 -18.21 -8.15 -22.04
N LYS A 70 -18.92 -9.14 -21.48
CA LYS A 70 -18.32 -10.14 -20.59
C LYS A 70 -17.39 -11.08 -21.35
N ALA A 71 -17.76 -11.48 -22.57
CA ALA A 71 -16.91 -12.28 -23.45
C ALA A 71 -15.68 -11.49 -23.88
N ALA A 72 -15.83 -10.20 -24.20
CA ALA A 72 -14.69 -9.34 -24.54
C ALA A 72 -13.73 -9.13 -23.35
N LEU A 73 -14.24 -9.00 -22.12
CA LEU A 73 -13.40 -9.00 -20.92
C LEU A 73 -12.60 -10.31 -20.79
N ARG A 74 -13.28 -11.46 -20.95
CA ARG A 74 -12.61 -12.78 -20.91
C ARG A 74 -11.56 -12.93 -22.01
N PHE A 75 -11.78 -12.35 -23.18
CA PHE A 75 -10.76 -12.30 -24.24
C PHE A 75 -9.47 -11.64 -23.75
N PHE A 76 -9.55 -10.59 -22.93
CA PHE A 76 -8.40 -9.94 -22.30
C PHE A 76 -7.93 -10.60 -20.99
N GLY A 77 -8.46 -11.77 -20.63
CA GLY A 77 -8.14 -12.43 -19.35
C GLY A 77 -8.70 -11.69 -18.13
N LEU A 78 -9.66 -10.79 -18.33
CA LEU A 78 -10.30 -10.04 -17.25
C LEU A 78 -11.58 -10.76 -16.82
N GLU A 79 -11.73 -10.99 -15.51
CA GLU A 79 -12.95 -11.55 -14.95
C GLU A 79 -13.99 -10.46 -14.65
N PRO A 80 -15.22 -10.54 -15.22
CA PRO A 80 -16.28 -9.59 -14.94
C PRO A 80 -16.63 -9.57 -13.45
N GLY A 81 -16.64 -8.38 -12.84
CA GLY A 81 -17.07 -8.17 -11.44
C GLY A 81 -15.97 -8.33 -10.40
N ARG A 82 -14.73 -8.66 -10.80
CA ARG A 82 -13.58 -8.65 -9.88
C ARG A 82 -12.76 -7.37 -10.08
N PRO A 83 -12.55 -6.54 -9.04
CA PRO A 83 -11.61 -5.43 -9.17
C PRO A 83 -10.22 -5.96 -9.51
N PRO A 84 -9.40 -5.20 -10.26
CA PRO A 84 -8.02 -5.59 -10.53
C PRO A 84 -7.29 -5.87 -9.22
N ALA A 85 -6.46 -6.91 -9.22
CA ALA A 85 -5.65 -7.25 -8.04
C ALA A 85 -4.84 -6.00 -7.62
N PRO A 86 -4.83 -5.63 -6.33
CA PRO A 86 -4.05 -4.48 -5.89
C PRO A 86 -2.57 -4.71 -6.20
N ASP A 87 -1.88 -3.63 -6.58
CA ASP A 87 -0.45 -3.66 -6.90
C ASP A 87 0.33 -4.34 -5.76
N PRO A 88 1.12 -5.40 -6.05
CA PRO A 88 1.94 -6.08 -5.06
C PRO A 88 2.83 -5.15 -4.24
N ALA A 89 3.34 -4.06 -4.84
CA ALA A 89 4.15 -3.06 -4.16
C ALA A 89 3.35 -2.31 -3.09
N VAL A 90 2.11 -1.91 -3.41
CA VAL A 90 1.19 -1.25 -2.47
C VAL A 90 0.81 -2.19 -1.33
N VAL A 91 0.53 -3.47 -1.64
CA VAL A 91 0.22 -4.49 -0.63
C VAL A 91 1.41 -4.71 0.31
N LYS A 92 2.63 -4.82 -0.25
CA LYS A 92 3.86 -5.00 0.54
C LYS A 92 4.10 -3.83 1.49
N LYS A 93 3.97 -2.59 0.99
CA LYS A 93 4.12 -1.38 1.81
C LYS A 93 3.09 -1.34 2.94
N ARG A 94 1.81 -1.54 2.63
CA ARG A 94 0.74 -1.56 3.63
C ARG A 94 0.99 -2.61 4.71
N ARG A 95 1.41 -3.82 4.31
CA ARG A 95 1.76 -4.89 5.26
C ARG A 95 2.90 -4.50 6.20
N ALA A 96 3.91 -3.80 5.70
CA ALA A 96 5.01 -3.30 6.53
C ALA A 96 4.53 -2.23 7.52
N GLU A 97 3.72 -1.28 7.08
CA GLU A 97 3.12 -0.24 7.93
C GLU A 97 2.20 -0.84 9.01
N ASP A 98 1.37 -1.83 8.65
CA ASP A 98 0.51 -2.55 9.58
C ASP A 98 1.35 -3.32 10.62
N GLY A 99 2.45 -3.94 10.19
CA GLY A 99 3.40 -4.61 11.06
C GLY A 99 4.06 -3.67 12.07
N LEU A 100 4.55 -2.52 11.60
CA LEU A 100 5.14 -1.48 12.46
C LEU A 100 4.13 -0.97 13.49
N ARG A 101 2.91 -0.65 13.05
CA ARG A 101 1.84 -0.17 13.94
C ARG A 101 1.48 -1.22 15.00
N ALA A 102 1.45 -2.49 14.62
CA ALA A 102 1.17 -3.58 15.56
C ALA A 102 2.29 -3.75 16.59
N TRP A 103 3.55 -3.66 16.16
CA TRP A 103 4.71 -3.63 17.06
C TRP A 103 4.65 -2.43 18.00
N ALA A 104 4.44 -1.22 17.48
CA ALA A 104 4.43 0.01 18.27
C ALA A 104 3.34 0.01 19.34
N LYS A 105 2.15 -0.53 19.00
CA LYS A 105 1.05 -0.69 19.97
C LYS A 105 1.41 -1.63 21.12
N ARG A 106 2.06 -2.76 20.85
CA ARG A 106 2.49 -3.71 21.90
C ARG A 106 3.57 -3.06 22.77
N ARG A 107 4.61 -2.52 22.13
CA ARG A 107 5.74 -1.92 22.85
C ARG A 107 5.33 -0.71 23.68
N GLY A 108 4.41 0.11 23.18
CA GLY A 108 3.87 1.24 23.94
C GLY A 108 2.99 0.80 25.12
N ARG A 109 2.45 -0.41 25.12
CA ARG A 109 1.76 -0.97 26.31
C ARG A 109 2.78 -1.35 27.38
N GLU A 110 3.85 -2.04 26.99
CA GLU A 110 4.93 -2.45 27.88
C GLU A 110 5.61 -1.25 28.55
N LEU A 111 5.99 -0.23 27.76
CA LEU A 111 6.64 0.96 28.30
C LEU A 111 5.75 1.74 29.28
N ARG A 112 4.44 1.84 29.03
CA ARG A 112 3.51 2.46 29.98
C ARG A 112 3.39 1.68 31.28
N GLU A 113 3.38 0.36 31.19
CA GLU A 113 3.31 -0.51 32.37
C GLU A 113 4.59 -0.39 33.21
N GLU A 114 5.75 -0.40 32.55
CA GLU A 114 7.04 -0.15 33.19
C GLU A 114 7.09 1.22 33.88
N TYR A 115 6.74 2.28 33.15
CA TYR A 115 6.67 3.64 33.69
C TYR A 115 5.77 3.68 34.93
N TYR A 116 4.53 3.19 34.82
CA TYR A 116 3.57 3.24 35.92
C TYR A 116 4.08 2.52 37.17
N ASN A 117 4.65 1.34 37.01
CA ASN A 117 5.17 0.56 38.12
C ASN A 117 6.35 1.27 38.79
N ARG A 118 7.30 1.79 38.00
CA ARG A 118 8.51 2.45 38.52
C ARG A 118 8.20 3.81 39.14
N SER A 119 7.34 4.63 38.53
CA SER A 119 6.91 5.92 39.11
C SER A 119 6.20 5.74 40.45
N ARG A 120 5.45 4.66 40.64
CA ARG A 120 4.84 4.33 41.94
C ARG A 120 5.87 3.93 42.99
N ILE A 121 6.88 3.15 42.60
CA ILE A 121 7.99 2.78 43.49
C ILE A 121 8.75 4.04 43.88
N GLU A 122 9.03 4.93 42.93
CA GLU A 122 9.70 6.21 43.18
C GLU A 122 8.94 7.05 44.20
N LEU A 123 7.64 7.26 43.99
CA LEU A 123 6.80 8.04 44.90
C LEU A 123 6.80 7.45 46.32
N TYR A 124 6.71 6.13 46.44
CA TYR A 124 6.73 5.45 47.73
C TYR A 124 8.10 5.56 48.40
N ALA A 125 9.19 5.36 47.66
CA ALA A 125 10.56 5.48 48.14
C ALA A 125 10.85 6.91 48.65
N ARG A 126 10.47 7.93 47.87
CA ARG A 126 10.62 9.34 48.26
C ARG A 126 9.90 9.65 49.56
N ARG A 127 8.65 9.19 49.71
CA ARG A 127 7.89 9.39 50.96
C ARG A 127 8.56 8.72 52.16
N ARG A 128 9.21 7.57 51.99
CA ARG A 128 9.97 6.93 53.07
C ARG A 128 11.18 7.79 53.47
N LEU A 129 11.94 8.23 52.48
CA LEU A 129 13.15 9.04 52.68
C LEU A 129 12.87 10.46 53.20
N GLU A 130 11.70 11.03 52.91
CA GLU A 130 11.23 12.28 53.53
C GLU A 130 11.01 12.14 55.04
N ASN A 131 10.56 10.96 55.50
CA ASN A 131 10.33 10.70 56.93
C ASN A 131 11.60 10.21 57.65
N ASP A 132 12.42 9.41 56.98
CA ASP A 132 13.67 8.86 57.50
C ASP A 132 14.74 8.83 56.38
N PRO A 133 15.65 9.81 56.33
CA PRO A 133 16.71 9.87 55.33
C PRO A 133 17.72 8.71 55.41
N GLU A 134 17.80 8.00 56.55
CA GLU A 134 18.71 6.86 56.74
C GLU A 134 18.07 5.51 56.40
N ASP A 135 16.80 5.50 55.96
CA ASP A 135 16.06 4.29 55.60
C ASP A 135 16.66 3.56 54.39
N GLN A 136 17.38 2.48 54.67
CA GLN A 136 18.03 1.62 53.68
C GLN A 136 17.03 1.05 52.65
N LEU A 137 15.80 0.72 53.06
CA LEU A 137 14.79 0.20 52.13
C LEU A 137 14.32 1.29 51.18
N GLY A 138 14.15 2.53 51.66
CA GLY A 138 13.82 3.70 50.84
C GLY A 138 14.85 3.90 49.73
N TRP A 139 16.14 3.89 50.07
CA TRP A 139 17.23 3.99 49.09
C TRP A 139 17.26 2.81 48.11
N GLY A 140 17.06 1.58 48.59
CA GLY A 140 17.00 0.39 47.73
C GLY A 140 15.86 0.46 46.70
N LEU A 141 14.67 0.88 47.13
CA LEU A 141 13.51 1.07 46.25
C LEU A 141 13.75 2.18 45.21
N LEU A 142 14.43 3.26 45.60
CA LEU A 142 14.80 4.33 44.66
C LEU A 142 15.76 3.81 43.57
N GLY A 143 16.70 2.93 43.94
CA GLY A 143 17.55 2.23 42.99
C GLY A 143 16.77 1.37 42.00
N VAL A 144 15.71 0.67 42.45
CA VAL A 144 14.82 -0.09 41.56
C VAL A 144 14.05 0.85 40.62
N ALA A 145 13.51 1.96 41.15
CA ALA A 145 12.75 2.93 40.36
C ALA A 145 13.58 3.55 39.22
N TYR A 146 14.88 3.75 39.42
CA TYR A 146 15.79 4.31 38.40
C TYR A 146 16.63 3.26 37.66
N SER A 147 16.35 1.97 37.84
CA SER A 147 17.06 0.93 37.08
C SER A 147 16.66 0.93 35.60
N GLY A 148 17.62 0.71 34.70
CA GLY A 148 17.36 0.62 33.26
C GLY A 148 17.16 1.99 32.59
N THR A 149 16.24 2.05 31.63
CA THR A 149 15.95 3.28 30.88
C THR A 149 15.39 4.36 31.81
N PRO A 150 15.87 5.62 31.74
CA PRO A 150 15.29 6.72 32.51
C PRO A 150 13.79 6.90 32.27
N LEU A 151 13.03 7.35 33.28
CA LEU A 151 11.57 7.47 33.19
C LEU A 151 11.12 8.51 32.14
N ASP A 152 11.85 9.62 32.04
CA ASP A 152 11.68 10.65 31.01
C ASP A 152 11.94 10.11 29.60
N GLU A 153 12.95 9.25 29.45
CA GLU A 153 13.22 8.58 28.18
C GLU A 153 12.12 7.56 27.84
N ILE A 154 11.53 6.87 28.84
CA ILE A 154 10.38 6.00 28.63
C ILE A 154 9.15 6.80 28.15
N GLU A 155 8.88 7.97 28.74
CA GLU A 155 7.81 8.86 28.28
C GLU A 155 8.06 9.32 26.83
N ARG A 156 9.29 9.79 26.53
CA ARG A 156 9.66 10.22 25.18
C ARG A 156 9.46 9.10 24.14
N LEU A 157 9.90 7.88 24.45
CA LEU A 157 9.72 6.72 23.59
C LEU A 157 8.24 6.34 23.45
N HIS A 158 7.45 6.49 24.50
CA HIS A 158 6.02 6.22 24.47
C HIS A 158 5.28 7.19 23.51
N ASP A 159 5.63 8.47 23.53
CA ASP A 159 5.08 9.48 22.61
C ASP A 159 5.38 9.14 21.14
N LEU A 160 6.61 8.73 20.84
CA LEU A 160 6.98 8.29 19.49
C LEU A 160 6.15 7.07 19.03
N LEU A 161 5.90 6.12 19.93
CA LEU A 161 5.18 4.88 19.61
C LEU A 161 3.69 5.12 19.31
N ILE A 162 3.07 6.14 19.90
CA ILE A 162 1.68 6.51 19.62
C ILE A 162 1.54 7.49 18.45
N GLY A 163 2.67 8.01 17.95
CA GLY A 163 2.74 8.99 16.87
C GLY A 163 2.56 8.42 15.46
N ARG A 164 3.12 9.16 14.49
CA ARG A 164 3.15 8.86 13.06
C ARG A 164 4.03 7.65 12.77
N PRO A 165 3.90 7.02 11.58
CA PRO A 165 4.75 5.89 11.20
C PRO A 165 6.26 6.18 11.22
N TRP A 166 6.70 7.40 10.92
CA TRP A 166 8.13 7.73 10.98
C TRP A 166 8.63 7.89 12.42
N GLU A 167 7.81 8.39 13.34
CA GLU A 167 8.11 8.44 14.79
C GLU A 167 8.20 7.03 15.36
N GLN A 168 7.31 6.13 14.92
CA GLN A 168 7.37 4.71 15.28
C GLN A 168 8.64 4.02 14.77
N LEU A 169 9.13 4.39 13.58
CA LEU A 169 10.42 3.91 13.06
C LEU A 169 11.60 4.43 13.88
N GLU A 170 11.55 5.68 14.33
CA GLU A 170 12.57 6.24 15.23
C GLU A 170 12.61 5.47 16.55
N ALA A 171 11.46 5.24 17.17
CA ALA A 171 11.36 4.41 18.37
C ALA A 171 11.85 2.97 18.12
N TYR A 172 11.53 2.39 16.97
CA TYR A 172 12.00 1.06 16.57
C TYR A 172 13.53 0.99 16.51
N ARG A 173 14.17 1.97 15.86
CA ARG A 173 15.64 2.05 15.79
C ARG A 173 16.26 2.19 17.18
N ALA A 174 15.69 3.06 18.02
CA ALA A 174 16.18 3.29 19.37
C ALA A 174 16.06 2.05 20.27
N LEU A 175 14.96 1.29 20.14
CA LEU A 175 14.66 0.14 21.01
C LEU A 175 15.30 -1.17 20.56
N GLU A 176 15.40 -1.40 19.26
CA GLU A 176 15.92 -2.66 18.69
C GLU A 176 17.42 -2.56 18.34
N GLY A 177 18.03 -1.39 18.54
CA GLY A 177 19.47 -1.18 18.28
C GLY A 177 19.86 -1.29 16.80
N VAL A 178 18.92 -1.00 15.89
CA VAL A 178 19.18 -1.03 14.45
C VAL A 178 19.85 0.28 14.05
N VAL A 179 21.17 0.25 13.88
CA VAL A 179 21.98 1.31 13.30
C VAL A 179 21.99 1.13 11.77
N GLU A 180 21.92 2.24 11.03
CA GLU A 180 21.87 2.27 9.54
C GLU A 180 22.98 1.48 8.84
#